data_AF-A0A961R9Y3-F1
#
_entry.id   AF-A0A961R9Y3-F1
#
_cell.length_a   1.000
_cell.length_b   1.000
_cell.length_c   1.000
_cell.angle_alpha   90.00
_cell.angle_beta   90.00
_cell.angle_gamma   90.00
#
_symmetry.space_group_name_H-M   'P 1'
#
loop_
_entity.id
_entity.type
_entity.pdbx_description
1 polymer ?
#
loop_
_entity_poly.entity_id
_entity_poly.type
_entity_poly.pdbx_seq_one_letter_code
_entity_poly.pdbx_strand_id
1 'polypeptide(L)'
;CFFHYIRFPDADTLKKIVEVHYPGIKQRLVSQALSQFYEIRDVAGLKKKPSTSEALDWIRLLVADDVDPETLRADPKNALPKLHGALLKNEQDVHLFERMAFLARQRGN
;
A
#
# COMPACT_ATOMS: atom_id res chain seq x y z
N CYS A 1 12.16 -30.88 -0.10
CA CYS A 1 11.41 -29.82 0.60
C CYS A 1 10.19 -29.47 -0.26
N PHE A 2 8.97 -29.70 0.22
CA PHE A 2 7.75 -29.30 -0.48
C PHE A 2 7.41 -27.87 -0.03
N PHE A 3 7.54 -26.90 -0.93
CA PHE A 3 7.08 -25.55 -0.66
C PHE A 3 5.59 -25.47 -0.98
N HIS A 4 4.76 -25.31 0.05
CA HIS A 4 3.34 -24.99 -0.15
C HIS A 4 3.23 -23.52 -0.53
N TYR A 5 2.85 -23.27 -1.78
CA TYR A 5 2.58 -21.91 -2.25
C TYR A 5 1.20 -21.47 -1.79
N ILE A 6 1.16 -20.51 -0.86
CA ILE A 6 -0.08 -19.83 -0.49
C ILE A 6 -0.21 -18.61 -1.41
N ARG A 7 -1.29 -18.58 -2.19
CA ARG A 7 -1.60 -17.42 -3.02
C ARG A 7 -1.85 -16.21 -2.11
N PHE A 8 -1.32 -15.06 -2.50
CA PHE A 8 -1.66 -13.81 -1.83
C PHE A 8 -3.17 -13.55 -1.95
N PRO A 9 -3.84 -13.09 -0.87
CA PRO A 9 -5.29 -12.90 -0.88
C PRO A 9 -5.72 -11.86 -1.92
N ASP A 10 -6.87 -12.11 -2.54
CA ASP A 10 -7.61 -11.09 -3.30
C ASP A 10 -8.15 -9.98 -2.39
N ALA A 11 -8.63 -8.89 -3.00
CA ALA A 11 -9.07 -7.70 -2.29
C ALA A 11 -10.24 -8.00 -1.33
N ASP A 12 -11.18 -8.87 -1.70
CA ASP A 12 -12.31 -9.26 -0.85
C ASP A 12 -11.84 -10.04 0.37
N THR A 13 -10.90 -10.96 0.18
CA THR A 13 -10.29 -11.74 1.26
C THR A 13 -9.48 -10.83 2.18
N LEU A 14 -8.65 -9.95 1.63
CA LEU A 14 -7.85 -9.02 2.41
C LEU A 14 -8.72 -8.05 3.20
N LYS A 15 -9.85 -7.60 2.64
CA LYS A 15 -10.85 -6.79 3.34
C LYS A 15 -11.45 -7.52 4.55
N LYS A 16 -11.77 -8.81 4.42
CA LYS A 16 -12.24 -9.63 5.56
C LYS A 16 -11.16 -9.76 6.63
N ILE A 17 -9.89 -9.92 6.24
CA ILE A 17 -8.77 -9.94 7.18
C ILE A 17 -8.70 -8.61 7.94
N VAL A 18 -8.78 -7.47 7.23
CA VAL A 18 -8.78 -6.13 7.85
C VAL A 18 -9.93 -5.97 8.85
N GLU A 19 -11.15 -6.40 8.49
CA GLU A 19 -12.32 -6.28 9.37
C GLU A 19 -12.15 -7.06 10.69
N VAL A 20 -11.51 -8.23 10.65
CA VAL A 20 -11.21 -9.01 11.87
C VAL A 20 -10.20 -8.30 12.78
N HIS A 21 -9.24 -7.57 12.20
CA HIS A 21 -8.21 -6.86 12.96
C HIS A 21 -8.68 -5.47 13.44
N TYR A 22 -9.56 -4.82 12.68
CA TYR A 22 -10.05 -3.46 12.94
C TYR A 22 -11.58 -3.39 12.77
N PRO A 23 -12.37 -3.90 13.73
CA PRO A 23 -13.82 -3.88 13.64
C PRO A 23 -14.37 -2.45 13.58
N GLY A 24 -15.29 -2.19 12.65
CA GLY A 24 -15.94 -0.87 12.54
C GLY A 24 -15.08 0.22 11.91
N ILE A 25 -13.98 -0.15 11.26
CA ILE A 25 -13.13 0.76 10.48
C ILE A 25 -13.93 1.42 9.34
N LYS A 26 -13.59 2.68 9.04
CA LYS A 26 -14.18 3.44 7.92
C LYS A 26 -13.97 2.66 6.61
N GLN A 27 -15.04 2.06 6.06
CA GLN A 27 -14.96 1.20 4.88
C GLN A 27 -14.40 1.90 3.64
N ARG A 28 -14.66 3.21 3.50
CA ARG A 28 -14.05 4.03 2.44
C ARG A 28 -12.54 4.12 2.57
N LEU A 29 -12.02 4.27 3.80
CA LEU A 29 -10.58 4.30 4.07
C LEU A 29 -9.93 2.98 3.66
N VAL A 30 -10.52 1.85 4.09
CA VAL A 30 -10.02 0.52 3.75
C VAL A 30 -10.01 0.31 2.24
N SER A 31 -11.09 0.66 1.55
CA SER A 31 -11.17 0.48 0.09
C SER A 31 -10.09 1.26 -0.65
N GLN A 32 -9.85 2.53 -0.26
CA GLN A 32 -8.82 3.37 -0.88
C GLN A 32 -7.41 2.85 -0.55
N ALA A 33 -7.16 2.50 0.71
CA ALA A 33 -5.90 1.92 1.13
C ALA A 33 -5.61 0.61 0.38
N LEU A 34 -6.57 -0.31 0.30
CA LEU A 34 -6.38 -1.58 -0.41
C LEU A 34 -6.10 -1.35 -1.90
N SER A 35 -6.80 -0.42 -2.57
CA SER A 35 -6.50 -0.08 -3.97
C SER A 35 -5.04 0.34 -4.15
N GLN A 36 -4.58 1.31 -3.35
CA GLN A 36 -3.21 1.81 -3.42
C GLN A 36 -2.19 0.73 -3.03
N PHE A 37 -2.51 -0.13 -2.07
CA PHE A 37 -1.67 -1.26 -1.68
C PHE A 37 -1.44 -2.24 -2.83
N TYR A 38 -2.50 -2.60 -3.57
CA TYR A 38 -2.37 -3.49 -4.73
C TYR A 38 -1.60 -2.83 -5.87
N GLU A 39 -1.83 -1.53 -6.13
CA GLU A 39 -1.04 -0.77 -7.11
C GLU A 39 0.47 -0.84 -6.79
N ILE A 40 0.86 -0.61 -5.53
CA ILE A 40 2.26 -0.72 -5.09
C ILE A 40 2.77 -2.15 -5.27
N ARG A 41 2.00 -3.14 -4.87
CA ARG A 41 2.39 -4.56 -4.94
C ARG A 41 2.58 -5.05 -6.38
N ASP A 42 1.92 -4.40 -7.34
CA ASP A 42 2.01 -4.68 -8.77
C ASP A 42 3.12 -3.91 -9.48
N VAL A 43 3.77 -2.94 -8.81
CA VAL A 43 4.96 -2.27 -9.35
C VAL A 43 6.05 -3.29 -9.67
N ALA A 44 6.48 -3.29 -10.93
CA ALA A 44 7.57 -4.10 -11.41
C ALA A 44 8.91 -3.61 -10.83
N GLY A 45 9.78 -4.55 -10.44
CA GLY A 45 11.11 -4.24 -9.91
C GLY A 45 11.20 -4.15 -8.38
N LEU A 46 10.09 -4.33 -7.66
CA LEU A 46 10.16 -4.47 -6.20
C LEU A 46 10.91 -5.74 -5.80
N LYS A 47 11.91 -5.58 -4.93
CA LYS A 47 12.70 -6.71 -4.44
C LYS A 47 11.87 -7.60 -3.51
N LYS A 48 11.03 -6.99 -2.67
CA LYS A 48 10.07 -7.69 -1.83
C LYS A 48 8.69 -7.05 -1.97
N LYS A 49 7.72 -7.85 -2.40
CA LYS A 49 6.32 -7.41 -2.44
C LYS A 49 5.76 -7.27 -1.01
N PRO A 50 5.12 -6.13 -0.66
CA PRO A 50 4.50 -5.94 0.65
C PRO A 50 3.49 -7.04 0.98
N SER A 51 3.56 -7.65 2.16
CA SER A 51 2.69 -8.75 2.60
C SER A 51 1.42 -8.25 3.30
N THR A 52 0.57 -9.19 3.71
CA THR A 52 -0.65 -8.93 4.49
C THR A 52 -0.32 -8.19 5.79
N SER A 53 0.79 -8.53 6.46
CA SER A 53 1.20 -7.86 7.69
C SER A 53 1.56 -6.39 7.45
N GLU A 54 2.34 -6.10 6.40
CA GLU A 54 2.66 -4.72 6.03
C GLU A 54 1.39 -3.93 5.64
N ALA A 55 0.40 -4.57 4.99
CA ALA A 55 -0.90 -3.94 4.69
C ALA A 55 -1.68 -3.57 5.96
N LEU A 56 -1.75 -4.48 6.94
CA LEU A 56 -2.47 -4.26 8.20
C LEU A 56 -1.79 -3.17 9.04
N ASP A 57 -0.46 -3.21 9.15
CA ASP A 57 0.32 -2.18 9.85
C ASP A 57 0.10 -0.80 9.23
N TRP A 58 0.08 -0.72 7.91
CA TRP A 58 -0.15 0.55 7.22
C TRP A 58 -1.56 1.07 7.45
N ILE A 59 -2.59 0.23 7.32
CA ILE A 59 -3.99 0.62 7.60
C ILE A 59 -4.14 1.09 9.05
N ARG A 60 -3.48 0.43 10.01
CA ARG A 60 -3.47 0.84 11.42
C ARG A 60 -2.93 2.25 11.59
N LEU A 61 -1.83 2.58 10.93
CA LEU A 61 -1.25 3.92 11.00
C LEU A 61 -2.16 4.97 10.38
N LEU A 62 -2.79 4.65 9.23
CA LEU A 62 -3.76 5.56 8.60
C LEU A 62 -4.95 5.86 9.52
N VAL A 63 -5.43 4.88 10.29
CA VAL A 63 -6.49 5.07 11.28
C VAL A 63 -6.00 5.88 12.48
N ALA A 64 -4.79 5.59 12.97
CA ALA A 64 -4.21 6.29 14.13
C ALA A 64 -3.98 7.79 13.84
N ASP A 65 -3.61 8.13 12.61
CA ASP A 65 -3.38 9.51 12.17
C ASP A 65 -4.67 10.20 11.66
N ASP A 66 -5.85 9.56 11.80
CA ASP A 66 -7.15 9.99 11.26
C ASP A 66 -7.07 10.50 9.80
N VAL A 67 -6.36 9.75 8.96
CA VAL A 67 -6.15 10.13 7.56
C VAL A 67 -7.48 10.10 6.82
N ASP A 68 -7.81 11.21 6.15
CA ASP A 68 -9.00 11.28 5.30
C ASP A 68 -8.80 10.38 4.05
N PRO A 69 -9.77 9.50 3.72
CA PRO A 69 -9.72 8.64 2.53
C PRO A 69 -9.47 9.39 1.22
N GLU A 70 -9.93 10.63 1.11
CA GLU A 70 -9.73 11.47 -0.07
C GLU A 70 -8.26 11.83 -0.27
N THR A 71 -7.49 11.88 0.82
CA THR A 71 -6.05 12.16 0.77
C THR A 71 -5.21 10.95 0.37
N LEU A 72 -5.81 9.76 0.33
CA LEU A 72 -5.17 8.55 -0.21
C LEU A 72 -5.30 8.46 -1.72
N ARG A 73 -6.16 9.26 -2.36
CA ARG A 73 -6.23 9.31 -3.82
C ARG A 73 -4.86 9.64 -4.37
N ALA A 74 -4.38 8.78 -5.25
CA ALA A 74 -3.09 8.92 -5.89
C ALA A 74 -3.03 10.24 -6.66
N ASP A 75 -2.34 11.24 -6.11
CA ASP A 75 -1.82 12.32 -6.92
C ASP A 75 -0.66 11.72 -7.74
N PRO A 76 -0.70 11.72 -9.08
CA PRO A 76 0.39 11.21 -9.91
C PRO A 76 1.72 11.94 -9.66
N LYS A 77 1.72 13.09 -8.97
CA LYS A 77 2.91 13.82 -8.53
C LYS A 77 3.52 13.27 -7.23
N ASN A 78 2.80 12.46 -6.45
CA ASN A 78 3.26 11.83 -5.23
C ASN A 78 3.36 10.31 -5.41
N ALA A 79 4.52 9.85 -5.90
CA ALA A 79 4.74 8.42 -6.12
C ALA A 79 4.82 7.60 -4.82
N LEU A 80 5.05 8.25 -3.67
CA LEU A 80 5.10 7.58 -2.37
C LEU A 80 3.80 7.85 -1.59
N PRO A 81 3.08 6.79 -1.19
CA PRO A 81 1.94 6.91 -0.29
C PRO A 81 2.32 7.59 1.03
N LYS A 82 1.33 8.19 1.68
CA LYS A 82 1.46 8.60 3.08
C LYS A 82 1.83 7.37 3.92
N LEU A 83 2.79 7.52 4.83
CA LEU A 83 3.23 6.45 5.75
C LEU A 83 3.76 5.19 5.03
N HIS A 84 4.34 5.35 3.82
CA HIS A 84 4.88 4.25 3.01
C HIS A 84 5.95 3.39 3.70
N GLY A 85 6.62 3.87 4.76
CA GLY A 85 7.56 3.06 5.55
C GLY A 85 6.93 1.84 6.25
N ALA A 86 5.60 1.81 6.35
CA ALA A 86 4.88 0.61 6.77
C ALA A 86 4.82 -0.45 5.66
N LEU A 87 4.76 -0.01 4.39
CA LEU A 87 4.66 -0.87 3.20
C LEU A 87 6.03 -1.29 2.66
N LEU A 88 6.98 -0.35 2.62
CA LEU A 88 8.31 -0.53 2.04
C LEU A 88 9.33 -0.62 3.17
N LYS A 89 9.86 -1.83 3.38
CA LYS A 89 10.88 -2.12 4.41
C LYS A 89 12.31 -2.04 3.90
N ASN A 90 12.51 -1.68 2.64
CA ASN A 90 13.82 -1.61 1.99
C ASN A 90 14.02 -0.24 1.34
N GLU A 91 15.13 0.42 1.67
CA GLU A 91 15.50 1.74 1.14
C GLU A 91 15.58 1.74 -0.38
N GLN A 92 15.98 0.63 -1.01
CA GLN A 92 16.06 0.52 -2.47
C GLN A 92 14.69 0.62 -3.15
N ASP A 93 13.66 0.05 -2.53
CA ASP A 93 12.29 0.14 -3.03
C ASP A 93 11.78 1.59 -2.89
N VAL A 94 12.14 2.28 -1.79
CA VAL A 94 11.84 3.71 -1.62
C VAL A 94 12.50 4.54 -2.74
N HIS A 95 13.80 4.33 -3.00
CA HIS A 95 14.53 5.03 -4.07
C HIS A 95 13.98 4.74 -5.47
N LEU A 96 13.41 3.54 -5.71
CA LEU A 96 12.74 3.22 -6.96
C LEU A 96 11.51 4.12 -7.15
N PHE A 97 10.66 4.23 -6.14
CA PHE A 97 9.49 5.10 -6.18
C PHE A 97 9.86 6.58 -6.29
N GLU A 98 10.88 7.07 -5.58
CA GLU A 98 11.35 8.45 -5.70
C GLU A 98 11.80 8.79 -7.12
N ARG A 99 12.55 7.90 -7.77
CA ARG A 99 12.96 8.06 -9.18
C ARG A 99 11.77 8.10 -10.12
N MET A 100 10.79 7.22 -9.93
CA MET A 100 9.55 7.24 -10.73
C MET A 100 8.77 8.55 -10.54
N ALA A 101 8.66 9.05 -9.31
CA ALA A 101 8.04 10.35 -9.02
C ALA A 101 8.74 11.50 -9.74
N PHE A 102 10.08 11.51 -9.69
CA PHE A 102 10.89 12.54 -10.32
C PHE A 102 10.67 12.58 -11.83
N LEU A 103 10.70 11.42 -12.50
CA LEU A 103 10.45 11.32 -13.93
C LEU A 103 9.00 11.72 -14.31
N ALA A 104 8.01 11.35 -13.50
CA ALA A 104 6.62 11.73 -13.72
C ALA A 104 6.40 13.25 -13.60
N ARG A 105 7.05 13.90 -12.62
CA ARG A 105 7.01 15.36 -12.46
C ARG A 105 7.66 16.10 -13.62
N GLN A 106 8.76 15.59 -14.16
CA GLN A 106 9.44 16.18 -15.33
C GLN A 106 8.62 16.11 -16.62
N ARG A 107 7.77 15.09 -16.79
CA ARG A 107 6.90 14.96 -17.98
C ARG A 107 5.62 15.81 -17.90
N GLY A 108 5.28 16.30 -16.72
CA GLY A 108 4.07 17.11 -16.48
C GLY A 108 4.32 18.62 -16.44
N ASN A 109 5.51 19.08 -16.87
CA ASN A 109 5.93 20.48 -16.97
C ASN A 109 6.48 20.75 -18.37
#